data_AF-A0A8X6H915-F1
#
_entry.id   AF-A0A8X6H915-F1
#
_cell.length_a   1.000
_cell.length_b   1.000
_cell.length_c   1.000
_cell.angle_alpha   90.00
_cell.angle_beta   90.00
_cell.angle_gamma   90.00
#
_symmetry.space_group_name_H-M   'P 1'
#
loop_
_entity.id
_entity.type
_entity.pdbx_description
1 polymer ?
#
loop_
_entity_poly.entity_id
_entity_poly.type
_entity_poly.pdbx_seq_one_letter_code
_entity_poly.pdbx_strand_id
1 'polypeptide(L)'
;MEKLLEDIKNNRSSYQKIQNKNIDEEIKFAKSVYLSGARGKAPTAFKGLYGLWFDKEGNKTQYLKTLEKEGINLANISSVLNRARGKAPTAFKDLYDLWFDEEGNKTQYLKTLERKGVNLASTSSILSGARAKASTAFKDLHDLWFDKDGNETQYLKTLGEEKINLTNMSSILSGAGANAATAFKGLYDLWFDEDGNKTQYLKTLGEEKINLTNMSSILSGAGLMLQQHLKAYMICGLMKMGIKLNI
;
A
#
# COMPACT_ATOMS: atom_id res chain seq x y z
N MET A 1 -13.96 23.50 16.17
CA MET A 1 -13.22 23.15 14.93
C MET A 1 -12.25 24.22 14.49
N GLU A 2 -12.63 25.51 14.47
CA GLU A 2 -11.72 26.63 14.13
C GLU A 2 -10.49 26.70 15.03
N LYS A 3 -10.67 26.50 16.34
CA LYS A 3 -9.58 26.46 17.32
C LYS A 3 -8.52 25.38 17.02
N LEU A 4 -8.95 24.16 16.69
CA LEU A 4 -8.04 23.04 16.36
C LEU A 4 -7.27 23.28 15.06
N LEU A 5 -7.92 23.87 14.05
CA LEU A 5 -7.27 24.28 12.80
C LEU A 5 -6.23 25.38 13.04
N GLU A 6 -6.53 26.32 13.93
CA GLU A 6 -5.63 27.41 14.30
C GLU A 6 -4.43 26.89 15.11
N ASP A 7 -4.63 25.91 15.98
CA ASP A 7 -3.56 25.27 16.75
C ASP A 7 -2.62 24.43 15.85
N ILE A 8 -3.15 23.72 14.84
CA ILE A 8 -2.37 23.00 13.83
C ILE A 8 -1.56 23.96 12.96
N LYS A 9 -2.16 25.07 12.50
CA LYS A 9 -1.46 26.10 11.71
C LYS A 9 -0.30 26.73 12.46
N ASN A 10 -0.48 26.96 13.76
CA ASN A 10 0.50 27.64 14.61
C ASN A 10 1.50 26.68 15.28
N ASN A 11 1.49 25.39 14.92
CA ASN A 11 2.35 24.34 15.49
C ASN A 11 2.33 24.29 17.03
N ARG A 12 1.21 24.67 17.66
CA ARG A 12 1.04 24.61 19.11
C ARG A 12 0.56 23.21 19.49
N SER A 13 1.50 22.30 19.79
CA SER A 13 1.18 20.98 20.35
C SER A 13 0.88 20.99 21.85
N SER A 14 0.54 22.15 22.42
CA SER A 14 0.54 22.38 23.88
C SER A 14 -0.80 22.06 24.55
N TYR A 15 -1.45 20.95 24.22
CA TYR A 15 -2.42 20.35 25.13
C TYR A 15 -1.81 19.11 25.78
N GLN A 16 -1.03 19.39 26.82
CA GLN A 16 -0.40 18.42 27.72
C GLN A 16 -1.40 17.70 28.66
N LYS A 17 -2.65 17.46 28.21
CA LYS A 17 -3.67 16.83 29.08
C LYS A 17 -4.76 16.05 28.34
N ILE A 18 -4.39 15.27 27.32
CA ILE A 18 -5.26 14.20 26.84
C ILE A 18 -4.41 12.93 26.64
N GLN A 19 -4.38 12.08 27.67
CA GLN A 19 -3.80 10.73 27.59
C GLN A 19 -4.74 9.82 26.78
N ASN A 20 -4.92 10.10 25.49
CA ASN A 20 -5.65 9.20 24.60
C ASN A 20 -4.77 8.90 23.40
N LYS A 21 -4.22 7.68 23.36
CA LYS A 21 -3.22 7.22 22.38
C LYS A 21 -3.68 7.40 20.92
N ASN A 22 -5.00 7.44 20.68
CA ASN A 22 -5.62 7.71 19.38
C ASN A 22 -5.43 9.15 18.88
N ILE A 23 -5.41 10.14 19.76
CA ILE A 23 -5.30 11.56 19.35
C ILE A 23 -3.91 11.85 18.77
N ASP A 24 -2.86 11.17 19.24
CA ASP A 24 -1.52 11.32 18.70
C ASP A 24 -1.39 10.79 17.26
N GLU A 25 -2.08 9.69 16.92
CA GLU A 25 -2.12 9.19 15.54
C GLU A 25 -2.96 10.11 14.65
N GLU A 26 -4.09 10.61 15.15
CA GLU A 26 -4.94 11.59 14.47
C GLU A 26 -4.19 12.92 14.21
N ILE A 27 -3.40 13.41 15.16
CA ILE A 27 -2.56 14.61 15.01
C ILE A 27 -1.40 14.34 14.06
N LYS A 28 -0.75 13.18 14.12
CA LYS A 28 0.31 12.79 13.17
C LYS A 28 -0.24 12.69 11.75
N PHE A 29 -1.43 12.13 11.57
CA PHE A 29 -2.13 12.07 10.29
C PHE A 29 -2.50 13.47 9.79
N ALA A 30 -3.11 14.30 10.64
CA ALA A 30 -3.46 15.67 10.28
C ALA A 30 -2.20 16.47 9.87
N LYS A 31 -1.09 16.28 10.59
CA LYS A 31 0.22 16.85 10.23
C LYS A 31 0.75 16.28 8.90
N SER A 32 0.63 14.98 8.63
CA SER A 32 1.09 14.38 7.37
C SER A 32 0.30 14.91 6.16
N VAL A 33 -1.01 15.10 6.31
CA VAL A 33 -1.89 15.70 5.29
C VAL A 33 -1.61 17.19 5.12
N TYR A 34 -1.37 17.91 6.22
CA TYR A 34 -1.12 19.36 6.19
C TYR A 34 0.28 19.72 5.66
N LEU A 35 1.32 18.96 6.02
CA LEU A 35 2.72 19.22 5.65
C LEU A 35 3.08 18.80 4.21
N SER A 36 2.22 18.03 3.52
CA SER A 36 2.56 17.38 2.24
C SER A 36 2.13 18.09 0.95
N GLY A 37 1.57 19.32 1.00
CA GLY A 37 1.49 20.14 -0.23
C GLY A 37 0.59 21.38 -0.25
N ALA A 38 1.25 22.53 -0.42
CA ALA A 38 0.90 23.74 -1.19
C ALA A 38 -0.57 24.26 -1.26
N ARG A 39 -0.72 25.56 -0.90
CA ARG A 39 -1.76 26.55 -1.28
C ARG A 39 -3.22 26.05 -1.20
N GLY A 40 -3.85 26.26 -0.04
CA GLY A 40 -5.30 26.44 0.11
C GLY A 40 -6.20 25.20 0.13
N LYS A 41 -5.76 24.03 -0.36
CA LYS A 41 -6.61 22.80 -0.43
C LYS A 41 -6.47 21.84 0.77
N ALA A 42 -5.47 22.05 1.63
CA ALA A 42 -5.28 21.22 2.83
C ALA A 42 -6.46 21.33 3.82
N PRO A 43 -7.03 22.51 4.12
CA PRO A 43 -8.21 22.62 4.97
C PRO A 43 -9.42 21.87 4.42
N THR A 44 -9.61 21.86 3.09
CA THR A 44 -10.69 21.11 2.44
C THR A 44 -10.52 19.61 2.58
N ALA A 45 -9.30 19.10 2.35
CA ALA A 45 -9.01 17.69 2.51
C ALA A 45 -9.20 17.22 3.96
N PHE A 46 -8.72 18.02 4.92
CA PHE A 46 -8.91 17.76 6.34
C PHE A 46 -10.39 17.75 6.73
N LYS A 47 -11.16 18.78 6.36
CA LYS A 47 -12.60 18.85 6.65
C LYS A 47 -13.37 17.66 6.05
N GLY A 48 -13.03 17.27 4.82
CA GLY A 48 -13.68 16.14 4.16
C GLY A 48 -13.37 14.80 4.83
N LEU A 49 -12.11 14.53 5.17
CA LEU A 49 -11.73 13.31 5.91
C LEU A 49 -12.32 13.31 7.33
N TYR A 50 -12.29 14.46 8.01
CA TYR A 50 -12.90 14.61 9.32
C TYR A 50 -14.39 14.29 9.27
N GLY A 51 -15.14 14.82 8.29
CA GLY A 51 -16.57 14.54 8.14
C GLY A 51 -16.89 13.10 7.73
N LEU A 52 -15.93 12.35 7.19
CA LEU A 52 -16.06 10.92 6.95
C LEU A 52 -15.85 10.12 8.24
N TRP A 53 -14.95 10.55 9.13
CA TRP A 53 -14.59 9.80 10.34
C TRP A 53 -15.37 10.20 11.58
N PHE A 54 -15.85 11.43 11.64
CA PHE A 54 -16.55 12.01 12.76
C PHE A 54 -17.86 12.68 12.31
N ASP A 55 -18.92 12.50 13.08
CA ASP A 55 -20.18 13.22 12.90
C ASP A 55 -20.07 14.69 13.37
N LYS A 56 -21.18 15.43 13.34
CA LYS A 56 -21.19 16.85 13.71
C LYS A 56 -20.94 17.06 15.21
N GLU A 57 -21.27 16.06 16.01
CA GLU A 57 -21.13 16.00 17.46
C GLU A 57 -19.71 15.54 17.86
N GLY A 58 -18.91 15.05 16.91
CA GLY A 58 -17.54 14.58 17.12
C GLY A 58 -17.45 13.09 17.47
N ASN A 59 -18.53 12.32 17.33
CA ASN A 59 -18.50 10.87 17.54
C ASN A 59 -17.99 10.17 16.28
N LYS A 60 -17.35 9.01 16.47
CA LYS A 60 -16.88 8.17 15.36
C LYS A 60 -18.05 7.70 14.51
N THR A 61 -17.95 7.91 13.20
CA THR A 61 -18.86 7.35 12.21
C THR A 61 -18.64 5.85 12.03
N GLN A 62 -19.46 5.21 11.21
CA GLN A 62 -19.29 3.80 10.86
C GLN A 62 -17.93 3.53 10.21
N TYR A 63 -17.40 4.46 9.39
CA TYR A 63 -16.12 4.27 8.71
C TYR A 63 -15.00 3.98 9.70
N LEU A 64 -14.83 4.84 10.70
CA LEU A 64 -13.76 4.68 11.68
C LEU A 64 -14.02 3.50 12.63
N LYS A 65 -15.27 3.26 13.02
CA LYS A 65 -15.66 2.10 13.85
C LYS A 65 -15.33 0.78 13.17
N THR A 66 -15.63 0.65 11.87
CA THR A 66 -15.32 -0.56 11.09
C THR A 66 -13.81 -0.76 10.98
N LEU A 67 -13.04 0.29 10.66
CA LEU A 67 -11.58 0.18 10.58
C LEU A 67 -10.97 -0.28 11.91
N GLU A 68 -11.43 0.27 13.03
CA GLU A 68 -10.96 -0.13 14.37
C GLU A 68 -11.35 -1.57 14.72
N LYS A 69 -12.59 -1.97 14.43
CA LYS A 69 -13.08 -3.34 14.65
C LYS A 69 -12.23 -4.36 13.88
N GLU A 70 -11.85 -4.03 12.65
CA GLU A 70 -11.06 -4.90 11.77
C GLU A 70 -9.54 -4.71 11.95
N GLY A 71 -9.10 -3.89 12.91
CA GLY A 71 -7.69 -3.68 13.21
C GLY A 71 -6.90 -2.97 12.10
N ILE A 72 -7.58 -2.24 11.21
CA ILE A 72 -6.95 -1.52 10.10
C ILE A 72 -6.43 -0.17 10.60
N ASN A 73 -5.11 -0.01 10.61
CA ASN A 73 -4.46 1.20 11.10
C ASN A 73 -4.58 2.37 10.11
N LEU A 74 -5.00 3.55 10.59
CA LEU A 74 -5.09 4.79 9.81
C LEU A 74 -3.74 5.25 9.23
N ALA A 75 -2.61 4.93 9.86
CA ALA A 75 -1.27 5.18 9.34
C ALA A 75 -1.01 4.46 8.02
N ASN A 76 -1.52 3.23 7.85
CA ASN A 76 -1.42 2.49 6.59
C ASN A 76 -2.21 3.20 5.49
N ILE A 77 -3.44 3.60 5.79
CA ILE A 77 -4.29 4.38 4.88
C ILE A 77 -3.63 5.74 4.57
N SER A 78 -3.03 6.40 5.56
CA SER A 78 -2.27 7.64 5.38
C SER A 78 -1.14 7.50 4.39
N SER A 79 -0.40 6.39 4.48
CA SER A 79 0.73 6.10 3.60
C SER A 79 0.25 5.94 2.16
N VAL A 80 -0.86 5.21 1.96
CA VAL A 80 -1.48 5.00 0.64
C VAL A 80 -2.00 6.32 0.05
N LEU A 81 -2.71 7.12 0.85
CA LEU A 81 -3.36 8.37 0.40
C LEU A 81 -2.45 9.61 0.46
N ASN A 82 -1.19 9.47 0.87
CA ASN A 82 -0.26 10.58 1.04
C ASN A 82 -0.16 11.41 -0.24
N ARG A 83 -0.34 12.74 -0.15
CA ARG A 83 -0.40 13.69 -1.28
C ARG A 83 -1.60 13.51 -2.24
N ALA A 84 -2.69 12.87 -1.81
CA ALA A 84 -3.97 12.92 -2.54
C ALA A 84 -4.60 14.34 -2.55
N ARG A 85 -4.13 15.25 -1.69
CA ARG A 85 -4.56 16.66 -1.59
C ARG A 85 -6.08 16.73 -1.41
N GLY A 86 -6.76 17.65 -2.09
CA GLY A 86 -8.22 17.80 -2.00
C GLY A 86 -9.04 16.58 -2.43
N LYS A 87 -8.41 15.57 -3.07
CA LYS A 87 -9.08 14.30 -3.43
C LYS A 87 -9.01 13.24 -2.32
N ALA A 88 -8.32 13.51 -1.21
CA ALA A 88 -8.14 12.54 -0.13
C ALA A 88 -9.47 11.99 0.44
N PRO A 89 -10.54 12.80 0.65
CA PRO A 89 -11.82 12.27 1.13
C PRO A 89 -12.44 11.25 0.17
N THR A 90 -12.49 11.58 -1.12
CA THR A 90 -12.99 10.67 -2.16
C THR A 90 -12.14 9.42 -2.24
N ALA A 91 -10.81 9.56 -2.26
CA ALA A 91 -9.90 8.43 -2.35
C ALA A 91 -9.98 7.49 -1.13
N PHE A 92 -10.20 8.05 0.08
CA PHE A 92 -10.50 7.27 1.27
C PHE A 92 -11.81 6.50 1.10
N LYS A 93 -12.88 7.18 0.68
CA LYS A 93 -14.20 6.57 0.53
C LYS A 93 -14.17 5.46 -0.53
N ASP A 94 -13.60 5.71 -1.70
CA ASP A 94 -13.50 4.71 -2.77
C ASP A 94 -12.70 3.47 -2.34
N LEU A 95 -11.64 3.66 -1.54
CA LEU A 95 -10.86 2.54 -1.00
C LEU A 95 -11.64 1.79 0.09
N TYR A 96 -12.37 2.52 0.95
CA TYR A 96 -13.23 1.93 1.95
C TYR A 96 -14.35 1.11 1.31
N ASP A 97 -15.04 1.65 0.30
CA ASP A 97 -16.14 0.99 -0.41
C ASP A 97 -15.66 -0.26 -1.19
N LEU A 98 -14.36 -0.35 -1.53
CA LEU A 98 -13.77 -1.59 -2.05
C LEU A 98 -13.58 -2.64 -0.97
N TRP A 99 -13.30 -2.23 0.26
CA TRP A 99 -13.02 -3.12 1.38
C TRP A 99 -14.27 -3.53 2.16
N PHE A 100 -15.25 -2.64 2.24
CA PHE A 100 -16.45 -2.76 3.03
C PHE A 100 -17.69 -2.39 2.23
N ASP A 101 -18.80 -3.09 2.45
CA ASP A 101 -20.11 -2.69 1.95
C ASP A 101 -20.73 -1.54 2.77
N GLU A 102 -21.94 -1.12 2.42
CA GLU A 102 -22.61 0.04 3.05
C GLU A 102 -22.90 -0.21 4.55
N GLU A 103 -23.10 -1.46 4.93
CA GLU A 103 -23.30 -1.92 6.30
C GLU A 103 -21.98 -2.11 7.08
N GLY A 104 -20.84 -1.96 6.41
CA GLY A 104 -19.51 -2.11 7.00
C GLY A 104 -19.01 -3.56 7.11
N ASN A 105 -19.62 -4.50 6.38
CA ASN A 105 -19.11 -5.87 6.26
C ASN A 105 -18.03 -5.96 5.18
N LYS A 106 -17.07 -6.87 5.36
CA LYS A 106 -16.02 -7.12 4.37
C LYS A 106 -16.60 -7.55 3.03
N THR A 107 -16.15 -6.89 1.96
CA THR A 107 -16.40 -7.32 0.59
C THR A 107 -15.60 -8.58 0.27
N GLN A 108 -15.82 -9.14 -0.93
CA GLN A 108 -15.03 -10.27 -1.44
C GLN A 108 -13.52 -10.00 -1.52
N TYR A 109 -13.12 -8.73 -1.69
CA TYR A 109 -11.72 -8.32 -1.77
C TYR A 109 -10.99 -8.62 -0.45
N LEU A 110 -11.49 -8.10 0.67
CA LEU A 110 -10.87 -8.38 1.98
C LEU A 110 -11.03 -9.84 2.39
N LYS A 111 -12.20 -10.45 2.16
CA LYS A 111 -12.42 -11.87 2.46
C LYS A 111 -11.42 -12.78 1.76
N THR A 112 -11.06 -12.46 0.50
CA THR A 112 -10.08 -13.23 -0.27
C THR A 112 -8.68 -13.04 0.27
N LEU A 113 -8.25 -11.81 0.56
CA LEU A 113 -6.95 -11.56 1.18
C LEU A 113 -6.80 -12.31 2.50
N GLU A 114 -7.81 -12.27 3.38
CA GLU A 114 -7.78 -12.96 4.68
C GLU A 114 -7.74 -14.47 4.54
N ARG A 115 -8.62 -15.05 3.72
CA ARG A 115 -8.65 -16.50 3.45
C ARG A 115 -7.32 -17.00 2.88
N LYS A 116 -6.62 -16.16 2.12
CA LYS A 116 -5.32 -16.47 1.49
C LYS A 116 -4.12 -16.03 2.32
N GLY A 117 -4.34 -15.52 3.55
CA GLY A 117 -3.28 -15.10 4.45
C GLY A 117 -2.49 -13.89 3.97
N VAL A 118 -3.03 -13.09 3.03
CA VAL A 118 -2.39 -11.88 2.54
C VAL A 118 -2.62 -10.73 3.52
N ASN A 119 -1.55 -10.20 4.07
CA ASN A 119 -1.63 -9.14 5.07
C ASN A 119 -1.93 -7.78 4.41
N LEU A 120 -2.93 -7.06 4.94
CA LEU A 120 -3.26 -5.71 4.50
C LEU A 120 -2.13 -4.70 4.75
N ALA A 121 -1.27 -4.92 5.74
CA ALA A 121 -0.07 -4.11 5.97
C ALA A 121 0.92 -4.23 4.81
N SER A 122 1.18 -5.45 4.33
CA SER A 122 2.01 -5.69 3.15
C SER A 122 1.40 -5.06 1.90
N THR A 123 0.09 -5.20 1.73
CA THR A 123 -0.65 -4.59 0.61
C THR A 123 -0.57 -3.06 0.68
N SER A 124 -0.73 -2.48 1.87
CA SER A 124 -0.61 -1.03 2.09
C SER A 124 0.80 -0.51 1.86
N SER A 125 1.82 -1.32 2.17
CA SER A 125 3.22 -0.98 1.87
C SER A 125 3.45 -0.88 0.36
N ILE A 126 2.95 -1.83 -0.42
CA ILE A 126 3.01 -1.79 -1.89
C ILE A 126 2.27 -0.57 -2.42
N LEU A 127 1.06 -0.31 -1.91
CA LEU A 127 0.20 0.80 -2.36
C LEU A 127 0.60 2.17 -1.80
N SER A 128 1.66 2.25 -1.00
CA SER A 128 2.11 3.53 -0.45
C SER A 128 2.37 4.54 -1.57
N GLY A 129 1.76 5.73 -1.46
CA GLY A 129 1.85 6.77 -2.47
C GLY A 129 0.89 6.63 -3.67
N ALA A 130 -0.08 5.72 -3.64
CA ALA A 130 -1.13 5.61 -4.67
C ALA A 130 -2.04 6.85 -4.76
N ARG A 131 -2.10 7.67 -3.70
CA ARG A 131 -2.80 8.96 -3.67
C ARG A 131 -4.28 8.78 -4.03
N ALA A 132 -4.77 9.61 -4.95
CA ALA A 132 -6.15 9.58 -5.44
C ALA A 132 -6.48 8.34 -6.30
N LYS A 133 -5.51 7.49 -6.61
CA LYS A 133 -5.70 6.24 -7.38
C LYS A 133 -5.69 4.99 -6.49
N ALA A 134 -5.79 5.15 -5.17
CA ALA A 134 -5.65 4.06 -4.21
C ALA A 134 -6.61 2.89 -4.47
N SER A 135 -7.89 3.18 -4.71
CA SER A 135 -8.91 2.17 -5.00
C SER A 135 -8.59 1.39 -6.28
N THR A 136 -8.33 2.10 -7.39
CA THR A 136 -7.92 1.47 -8.65
C THR A 136 -6.66 0.63 -8.50
N ALA A 137 -5.62 1.16 -7.85
CA ALA A 137 -4.36 0.45 -7.67
C ALA A 137 -4.51 -0.81 -6.80
N PHE A 138 -5.33 -0.75 -5.75
CA PHE A 138 -5.66 -1.92 -4.93
C PHE A 138 -6.39 -2.98 -5.78
N LYS A 139 -7.42 -2.57 -6.52
CA LYS A 139 -8.22 -3.47 -7.35
C LYS A 139 -7.37 -4.12 -8.44
N ASP A 140 -6.57 -3.36 -9.17
CA ASP A 140 -5.72 -3.89 -10.24
C ASP A 140 -4.68 -4.89 -9.69
N LEU A 141 -4.11 -4.62 -8.51
CA LEU A 141 -3.19 -5.55 -7.85
C LEU A 141 -3.92 -6.82 -7.38
N HIS A 142 -5.10 -6.67 -6.80
CA HIS A 142 -5.93 -7.80 -6.39
C HIS A 142 -6.34 -8.66 -7.58
N ASP A 143 -6.75 -8.05 -8.70
CA ASP A 143 -7.18 -8.76 -9.91
C ASP A 143 -6.00 -9.46 -10.61
N LEU A 144 -4.76 -9.07 -10.35
CA LEU A 144 -3.58 -9.85 -10.73
C LEU A 144 -3.38 -11.08 -9.83
N TRP A 145 -3.70 -10.98 -8.54
CA TRP A 145 -3.51 -12.06 -7.58
C TRP A 145 -4.63 -13.09 -7.60
N PHE A 146 -5.86 -12.61 -7.78
CA PHE A 146 -7.06 -13.41 -7.67
C PHE A 146 -8.00 -13.14 -8.84
N ASP A 147 -8.65 -14.21 -9.32
CA ASP A 147 -9.75 -14.07 -10.27
C ASP A 147 -11.03 -13.52 -9.59
N LYS A 148 -12.08 -13.34 -10.39
CA LYS A 148 -13.38 -12.84 -9.94
C LYS A 148 -14.05 -13.70 -8.86
N ASP A 149 -13.68 -14.98 -8.78
CA ASP A 149 -14.23 -15.95 -7.82
C ASP A 149 -13.31 -16.07 -6.58
N GLY A 150 -12.23 -15.28 -6.54
CA GLY A 150 -11.24 -15.25 -5.48
C GLY A 150 -10.22 -16.39 -5.53
N ASN A 151 -10.11 -17.12 -6.65
CA ASN A 151 -9.08 -18.14 -6.81
C ASN A 151 -7.76 -17.50 -7.23
N GLU A 152 -6.65 -18.10 -6.81
CA GLU A 152 -5.32 -17.66 -7.25
C GLU A 152 -5.19 -17.73 -8.76
N THR A 153 -4.72 -16.65 -9.36
CA THR A 153 -4.32 -16.63 -10.77
C THR A 153 -3.04 -17.44 -10.96
N GLN A 154 -2.61 -17.62 -12.21
CA GLN A 154 -1.33 -18.24 -12.53
C GLN A 154 -0.16 -17.58 -11.80
N TYR A 155 -0.21 -16.26 -11.59
CA TYR A 155 0.85 -15.53 -10.91
C TYR A 155 1.09 -16.05 -9.49
N LEU A 156 0.05 -16.20 -8.68
CA LEU A 156 0.21 -16.70 -7.31
C LEU A 156 0.49 -18.20 -7.27
N LYS A 157 -0.06 -18.99 -8.21
CA LYS A 157 0.21 -20.43 -8.32
C LYS A 157 1.70 -20.70 -8.55
N THR A 158 2.29 -20.05 -9.55
CA THR A 158 3.72 -20.18 -9.87
C THR A 158 4.61 -19.74 -8.70
N LEU A 159 4.26 -18.62 -8.04
CA LEU A 159 4.99 -18.19 -6.84
C LEU A 159 4.90 -19.23 -5.71
N GLY A 160 3.72 -19.84 -5.51
CA GLY A 160 3.51 -20.89 -4.52
C GLY A 160 4.31 -22.16 -4.78
N GLU A 161 4.32 -22.63 -6.03
CA GLU A 161 5.13 -23.78 -6.49
C GLU A 161 6.63 -23.55 -6.22
N GLU A 162 7.08 -22.32 -6.40
CA GLU A 162 8.45 -21.89 -6.18
C GLU A 162 8.75 -21.44 -4.74
N LYS A 163 7.78 -21.62 -3.83
CA LYS A 163 7.87 -21.25 -2.41
C LYS A 163 8.22 -19.76 -2.19
N ILE A 164 7.83 -18.91 -3.13
CA ILE A 164 7.97 -17.46 -3.06
C ILE A 164 6.75 -16.88 -2.36
N ASN A 165 6.96 -16.29 -1.19
CA ASN A 165 5.88 -15.64 -0.44
C ASN A 165 5.69 -14.18 -0.87
N LEU A 166 4.44 -13.72 -0.95
CA LEU A 166 4.04 -12.33 -1.13
C LEU A 166 4.71 -11.35 -0.15
N THR A 167 5.08 -11.76 1.06
CA THR A 167 5.84 -10.92 1.99
C THR A 167 7.17 -10.47 1.37
N ASN A 168 7.92 -11.38 0.74
CA ASN A 168 9.19 -11.06 0.09
C ASN A 168 8.98 -10.11 -1.09
N MET A 169 7.94 -10.36 -1.88
CA MET A 169 7.58 -9.46 -2.99
C MET A 169 7.13 -8.09 -2.49
N SER A 170 6.37 -8.02 -1.39
CA SER A 170 5.87 -6.76 -0.84
C SER A 170 6.98 -5.84 -0.36
N SER A 171 8.08 -6.40 0.14
CA SER A 171 9.27 -5.62 0.52
C SER A 171 9.94 -4.99 -0.71
N ILE A 172 10.10 -5.74 -1.80
CA ILE A 172 10.64 -5.23 -3.08
C ILE A 172 9.72 -4.17 -3.68
N LEU A 173 8.42 -4.46 -3.71
CA LEU A 173 7.38 -3.64 -4.33
C LEU A 173 6.88 -2.49 -3.45
N SER A 174 7.45 -2.32 -2.26
CA SER A 174 7.06 -1.26 -1.34
C SER A 174 7.16 0.12 -2.02
N GLY A 175 6.11 0.92 -1.90
CA GLY A 175 6.03 2.25 -2.51
C GLY A 175 5.66 2.27 -4.00
N ALA A 176 5.33 1.15 -4.63
CA ALA A 176 4.87 1.15 -6.02
C ALA A 176 3.62 2.01 -6.26
N GLY A 177 2.80 2.18 -5.23
CA GLY A 177 1.70 3.12 -5.20
C GLY A 177 0.70 2.84 -6.31
N ALA A 178 0.48 3.84 -7.18
CA ALA A 178 -0.49 3.74 -8.27
C ALA A 178 -0.08 2.73 -9.37
N ASN A 179 1.19 2.31 -9.40
CA ASN A 179 1.72 1.37 -10.38
C ASN A 179 1.91 -0.04 -9.79
N ALA A 180 1.30 -0.34 -8.64
CA ALA A 180 1.48 -1.60 -7.91
C ALA A 180 1.31 -2.84 -8.79
N ALA A 181 0.23 -2.90 -9.58
CA ALA A 181 -0.03 -4.02 -10.48
C ALA A 181 1.07 -4.17 -11.56
N THR A 182 1.44 -3.06 -12.20
CA THR A 182 2.50 -3.03 -13.21
C THR A 182 3.86 -3.43 -12.64
N ALA A 183 4.20 -2.96 -11.45
CA ALA A 183 5.43 -3.30 -10.76
C ALA A 183 5.46 -4.78 -10.36
N PHE A 184 4.35 -5.31 -9.83
CA PHE A 184 4.21 -6.73 -9.53
C PHE A 184 4.40 -7.60 -10.77
N LYS A 185 3.69 -7.28 -11.87
CA LYS A 185 3.83 -8.01 -13.13
C LYS A 185 5.25 -7.91 -13.68
N GLY A 186 5.87 -6.73 -13.62
CA GLY A 186 7.25 -6.55 -14.09
C GLY A 186 8.29 -7.35 -13.29
N LEU A 187 8.09 -7.47 -11.98
CA LEU A 187 8.91 -8.33 -11.13
C LEU A 187 8.67 -9.81 -11.46
N TYR A 188 7.41 -10.20 -11.65
CA TYR A 188 7.06 -11.55 -12.06
C TYR A 188 7.70 -11.92 -13.40
N ASP A 189 7.53 -11.08 -14.44
CA ASP A 189 8.09 -11.29 -15.79
C ASP A 189 9.64 -11.29 -15.80
N LEU A 190 10.28 -10.75 -14.76
CA LEU A 190 11.74 -10.88 -14.60
C LEU A 190 12.12 -12.27 -14.12
N TRP A 191 11.33 -12.87 -13.25
CA TRP A 191 11.62 -14.16 -12.62
C TRP A 191 11.05 -15.34 -13.41
N PHE A 192 9.94 -15.13 -14.10
CA PHE A 192 9.18 -16.15 -14.81
C PHE A 192 8.88 -15.71 -16.24
N ASP A 193 8.91 -16.66 -17.18
CA ASP A 193 8.40 -16.44 -18.52
C ASP A 193 6.87 -16.57 -18.58
N GLU A 194 6.31 -16.44 -19.79
CA GLU A 194 4.85 -16.48 -20.00
C GLU A 194 4.24 -17.85 -19.64
N ASP A 195 5.03 -18.92 -19.71
CA ASP A 195 4.64 -20.28 -19.34
C ASP A 195 4.82 -20.55 -17.83
N GLY A 196 5.35 -19.59 -17.07
CA GLY A 196 5.62 -19.71 -15.65
C GLY A 196 6.95 -20.41 -15.32
N ASN A 197 7.82 -20.65 -16.31
CA ASN A 197 9.13 -21.23 -16.05
C ASN A 197 10.11 -20.16 -15.57
N LYS A 198 11.03 -20.55 -14.69
CA LYS A 198 12.10 -19.66 -14.24
C LYS A 198 12.92 -19.14 -15.42
N THR A 199 13.04 -17.82 -15.50
CA THR A 199 14.01 -17.16 -16.39
C THR A 199 15.44 -17.40 -15.90
N GLN A 200 16.42 -17.02 -16.72
CA GLN A 200 17.82 -17.05 -16.33
C GLN A 200 18.11 -16.25 -15.05
N TYR A 201 17.40 -15.14 -14.82
CA TYR A 201 17.63 -14.31 -13.63
C TYR A 201 17.33 -15.08 -12.34
N LEU A 202 16.18 -15.78 -12.28
CA LEU A 202 15.82 -16.55 -11.10
C LEU A 202 16.64 -17.84 -10.95
N LYS A 203 17.05 -18.46 -12.07
CA LYS A 203 17.94 -19.63 -12.08
C LYS A 203 19.31 -19.29 -11.49
N THR A 204 19.96 -18.23 -11.99
CA THR A 204 21.28 -17.80 -11.51
C THR A 204 21.25 -17.45 -10.02
N LEU A 205 20.18 -16.83 -9.52
CA LEU A 205 20.02 -16.59 -8.08
C LEU A 205 20.03 -17.87 -7.25
N GLY A 206 19.35 -18.91 -7.74
CA GLY A 206 19.34 -20.22 -7.11
C GLY A 206 20.72 -20.89 -7.11
N GLU A 207 21.43 -20.82 -8.24
CA GLU A 207 22.79 -21.35 -8.41
C GLU A 207 23.79 -20.67 -7.46
N GLU A 208 23.71 -19.35 -7.35
CA GLU A 208 24.53 -18.52 -6.45
C GLU A 208 24.07 -18.59 -4.97
N LYS A 209 23.05 -19.41 -4.66
CA LYS A 209 22.46 -19.59 -3.32
C LYS A 209 21.98 -18.27 -2.68
N ILE A 210 21.59 -17.30 -3.51
CA ILE A 210 21.02 -16.04 -3.06
C ILE A 210 19.54 -16.25 -2.82
N ASN A 211 19.15 -16.24 -1.55
CA ASN A 211 17.74 -16.36 -1.20
C ASN A 211 16.97 -15.06 -1.47
N LEU A 212 15.65 -15.18 -1.57
CA LEU A 212 14.77 -14.04 -1.85
C LEU A 212 14.69 -13.03 -0.70
N THR A 213 15.05 -13.41 0.52
CA THR A 213 15.13 -12.51 1.68
C THR A 213 16.31 -11.54 1.55
N ASN A 214 17.45 -12.03 1.08
CA ASN A 214 18.62 -11.22 0.79
C ASN A 214 18.30 -10.24 -0.34
N MET A 215 17.61 -10.74 -1.38
CA MET A 215 17.15 -9.92 -2.49
C MET A 215 16.15 -8.85 -2.04
N SER A 216 15.14 -9.21 -1.25
CA SER A 216 14.14 -8.26 -0.77
C SER A 216 14.76 -7.15 0.05
N SER A 217 15.81 -7.45 0.81
CA SER A 217 16.57 -6.45 1.58
C SER A 217 17.31 -5.47 0.68
N ILE A 218 17.95 -5.94 -0.40
CA ILE A 218 18.71 -5.09 -1.35
C ILE A 218 17.77 -4.25 -2.21
N LEU A 219 16.70 -4.87 -2.70
CA LEU A 219 15.74 -4.26 -3.62
C LEU A 219 14.55 -3.63 -2.90
N SER A 220 14.62 -3.49 -1.57
CA SER A 220 13.54 -2.93 -0.78
C SER A 220 13.19 -1.53 -1.28
N GLY A 221 11.92 -1.32 -1.65
CA GLY A 221 11.44 -0.04 -2.17
C GLY A 221 11.70 0.20 -3.67
N ALA A 222 12.19 -0.80 -4.40
CA ALA A 222 12.37 -0.71 -5.85
C ALA A 222 11.03 -0.53 -6.60
N GLY A 223 9.89 -0.83 -5.97
CA GLY A 223 8.55 -0.62 -6.51
C GLY A 223 8.26 0.79 -7.04
N LEU A 224 8.97 1.82 -6.55
CA LEU A 224 8.86 3.21 -7.04
C LEU A 224 9.35 3.41 -8.50
N MET A 225 10.09 2.44 -9.05
CA MET A 225 10.70 2.52 -10.37
C MET A 225 9.69 2.16 -11.47
N LEU A 226 9.72 2.87 -12.61
CA LEU A 226 8.98 2.44 -13.80
C LEU A 226 9.46 1.05 -14.25
N GLN A 227 8.61 0.25 -14.88
CA GLN A 227 8.90 -1.14 -15.26
C GLN A 227 10.27 -1.33 -15.96
N GLN A 228 10.58 -0.46 -16.93
CA GLN A 228 11.86 -0.45 -17.65
C GLN A 228 13.07 -0.15 -16.75
N HIS A 229 12.90 0.71 -15.74
CA HIS A 229 13.95 1.03 -14.76
C HIS A 229 14.05 -0.04 -13.67
N LEU A 230 12.95 -0.71 -13.33
CA LEU A 230 12.94 -1.80 -12.37
C LEU A 230 13.79 -2.97 -12.88
N LYS A 231 13.64 -3.37 -14.15
CA LYS A 231 14.48 -4.40 -14.77
C LYS A 231 15.96 -4.04 -14.73
N ALA A 232 16.32 -2.83 -15.17
CA ALA A 232 17.71 -2.36 -15.14
C ALA A 232 18.27 -2.26 -13.71
N TYR A 233 17.48 -1.79 -12.74
CA TYR A 233 17.88 -1.66 -11.35
C TYR A 233 18.15 -3.03 -10.71
N MET A 234 17.27 -4.01 -10.96
CA MET A 234 17.45 -5.38 -10.49
C MET A 234 18.70 -6.02 -11.08
N ILE A 235 18.92 -5.87 -12.39
CA ILE A 235 20.14 -6.34 -13.07
C ILE A 235 21.39 -5.69 -12.47
N CYS A 236 21.40 -4.38 -12.28
CA CYS A 236 22.50 -3.67 -11.62
C CYS A 236 22.75 -4.15 -10.19
N GLY A 237 21.69 -4.46 -9.44
CA GLY A 237 21.79 -5.06 -8.11
C GLY A 237 22.50 -6.41 -8.13
N LEU A 238 22.13 -7.27 -9.07
CA LEU A 238 22.77 -8.58 -9.28
C LEU A 238 24.24 -8.44 -9.67
N MET A 239 24.56 -7.53 -10.59
CA MET A 239 25.95 -7.28 -11.01
C MET A 239 26.82 -6.75 -9.86
N LYS A 240 26.26 -5.92 -8.97
CA LYS A 240 26.95 -5.46 -7.75
C LYS A 240 27.28 -6.60 -6.78
N MET A 241 26.55 -7.71 -6.85
CA MET A 241 26.84 -8.93 -6.07
C MET A 241 27.89 -9.83 -6.74
N GLY A 242 28.48 -9.40 -7.87
CA GLY A 242 29.45 -10.19 -8.62
C GLY A 242 28.83 -11.25 -9.53
N ILE A 243 27.50 -11.26 -9.66
CA ILE A 243 26.77 -12.21 -10.49
C ILE A 243 26.92 -11.81 -11.96
N LYS A 244 27.48 -12.72 -12.77
CA LYS A 244 27.54 -12.55 -14.22
C LYS A 244 26.25 -13.07 -14.84
N LEU A 245 25.46 -12.16 -15.41
CA LEU A 245 24.28 -12.51 -16.19
C LEU A 245 24.69 -12.61 -17.67
N ASN A 246 24.42 -13.74 -18.31
CA ASN A 246 24.47 -13.83 -19.77
C ASN A 246 23.18 -13.19 -20.32
N ILE A 247 23.24 -11.89 -20.64
CA ILE A 247 22.09 -11.11 -21.10
C ILE A 247 21.88 -11.30 -22.61
#